data_AF-A0A0W0ZZ66-F1
#
_entry.id   AF-A0A0W0ZZ66-F1
#
_cell.length_a   1.000
_cell.length_b   1.000
_cell.length_c   1.000
_cell.angle_alpha   90.00
_cell.angle_beta   90.00
_cell.angle_gamma   90.00
#
_symmetry.space_group_name_H-M   'P 1'
#
loop_
_entity.id
_entity.type
_entity.pdbx_description
1 polymer ?
#
loop_
_entity_poly.entity_id
_entity_poly.type
_entity_poly.pdbx_seq_one_letter_code
_entity_poly.pdbx_strand_id
1 'polypeptide(L)'
;MMKIQVCLNEMKKKEYANPSEDRDGLDFLAWCLQKADKVLEEGKPLWVAKEIFIQSMKKKPQTSILYGLSPAKYSEILTRISEIRKGTYNATSMVFNGLATDGPILIKIQQLDNALVMQGDKENTTFEPK
;
A
#
# COMPACT_ATOMS: atom_id res chain seq x y z
N MET A 1 5.93 -2.31 9.78
CA MET A 1 4.62 -2.58 9.14
C MET A 1 4.44 -1.61 7.97
N MET A 2 3.90 -2.02 6.83
CA MET A 2 3.75 -1.11 5.68
C MET A 2 2.37 -0.44 5.76
N LYS A 3 2.31 0.87 5.55
CA LYS A 3 1.05 1.64 5.53
C LYS A 3 0.73 2.06 4.11
N ILE A 4 -0.37 1.52 3.57
CA ILE A 4 -0.93 1.94 2.27
C ILE A 4 -1.93 3.08 2.51
N GLN A 5 -1.72 4.20 1.82
CA GLN A 5 -2.63 5.35 1.80
C GLN A 5 -3.04 5.65 0.36
N VAL A 6 -4.32 5.89 0.14
CA VAL A 6 -4.87 6.18 -1.20
C VAL A 6 -5.55 7.56 -1.16
N CYS A 7 -5.33 8.39 -2.16
CA CYS A 7 -6.04 9.67 -2.32
C CYS A 7 -6.13 10.07 -3.79
N LEU A 8 -6.93 11.09 -4.10
CA LEU A 8 -6.83 11.78 -5.39
C LEU A 8 -5.60 12.68 -5.40
N ASN A 9 -4.85 12.66 -6.50
CA ASN A 9 -3.58 13.35 -6.65
C ASN A 9 -3.77 14.85 -6.97
N GLU A 10 -4.92 15.24 -7.53
CA GLU A 10 -5.21 16.61 -7.97
C GLU A 10 -5.72 17.55 -6.86
N MET A 11 -6.04 17.04 -5.67
CA MET A 11 -6.52 17.88 -4.58
C MET A 11 -5.38 18.63 -3.89
N LYS A 12 -5.51 19.96 -3.78
CA LYS A 12 -4.59 20.84 -3.01
C LYS A 12 -4.44 20.40 -1.56
N LYS A 13 -5.52 19.87 -0.96
CA LYS A 13 -5.53 19.23 0.36
C LYS A 13 -5.76 17.74 0.14
N LYS A 14 -4.74 16.92 0.44
CA LYS A 14 -4.85 15.46 0.26
C LYS A 14 -5.77 14.87 1.31
N GLU A 15 -6.97 14.48 0.89
CA GLU A 15 -7.88 13.66 1.70
C GLU A 15 -7.56 12.19 1.38
N TYR A 16 -7.00 11.50 2.38
CA TYR A 16 -6.70 10.09 2.26
C TYR A 16 -7.94 9.27 2.58
N ALA A 17 -8.15 8.24 1.78
CA ALA A 17 -9.18 7.24 1.97
C ALA A 17 -9.09 6.62 3.37
N ASN A 18 -10.26 6.40 3.97
CA ASN A 18 -10.41 5.62 5.18
C ASN A 18 -10.83 4.18 4.81
N PRO A 19 -9.94 3.19 4.89
CA PRO A 19 -10.20 1.83 4.44
C PRO A 19 -11.47 1.26 5.09
N SER A 20 -12.47 0.93 4.28
CA SER A 20 -13.72 0.32 4.76
C SER A 20 -14.33 -0.58 3.69
N GLU A 21 -14.81 -1.75 4.12
CA GLU A 21 -15.54 -2.68 3.26
C GLU A 21 -16.94 -2.15 2.90
N ASP A 22 -17.56 -1.40 3.81
CA ASP A 22 -18.94 -0.93 3.69
C ASP A 22 -19.06 0.34 2.84
N ARG A 23 -17.96 1.08 2.65
CA ARG A 23 -17.90 2.31 1.85
C ARG A 23 -17.56 2.03 0.39
N ASP A 24 -17.75 3.02 -0.48
CA ASP A 24 -17.48 2.92 -1.92
C ASP A 24 -16.25 3.75 -2.31
N GLY A 25 -15.85 3.69 -3.59
CA GLY A 25 -14.79 4.53 -4.13
C GLY A 25 -13.43 4.27 -3.49
N LEU A 26 -12.69 5.33 -3.15
CA LEU A 26 -11.32 5.23 -2.66
C LEU A 26 -11.21 4.49 -1.31
N ASP A 27 -12.21 4.63 -0.44
CA ASP A 27 -12.27 3.94 0.86
C ASP A 27 -12.31 2.41 0.66
N PHE A 28 -13.09 1.95 -0.31
CA PHE A 28 -13.15 0.54 -0.68
C PHE A 28 -11.87 0.04 -1.36
N LEU A 29 -11.31 0.85 -2.25
CA LEU A 29 -10.05 0.53 -2.93
C LEU A 29 -8.91 0.39 -1.90
N ALA A 30 -8.81 1.32 -0.97
CA ALA A 30 -7.84 1.28 0.11
C ALA A 30 -7.99 0.01 0.97
N TRP A 31 -9.23 -0.38 1.29
CA TRP A 31 -9.50 -1.63 2.01
C TRP A 31 -9.07 -2.87 1.22
N CYS A 32 -9.39 -2.94 -0.08
CA CYS A 32 -8.96 -4.05 -0.94
C CYS A 32 -7.43 -4.18 -1.00
N LEU A 33 -6.72 -3.06 -1.11
CA LEU A 33 -5.26 -3.02 -1.13
C LEU A 33 -4.67 -3.46 0.21
N GLN A 34 -5.22 -2.99 1.34
CA GLN A 34 -4.76 -3.42 2.67
C GLN A 34 -4.96 -4.91 2.89
N LYS A 35 -6.08 -5.46 2.43
CA LYS A 35 -6.35 -6.90 2.54
C LYS A 35 -5.37 -7.73 1.72
N ALA A 36 -5.03 -7.27 0.50
CA ALA A 36 -4.02 -7.92 -0.34
C ALA A 36 -2.61 -7.76 0.24
N ASP A 37 -2.28 -6.62 0.83
CA ASP A 37 -0.98 -6.40 1.48
C ASP A 37 -0.80 -7.26 2.73
N LYS A 38 -1.86 -7.46 3.53
CA LYS A 38 -1.81 -8.39 4.67
C LYS A 38 -1.45 -9.82 4.23
N VAL A 39 -1.92 -10.24 3.07
CA VAL A 39 -1.59 -11.56 2.50
C VAL A 39 -0.10 -11.64 2.15
N LEU A 40 0.45 -10.58 1.57
CA LEU A 40 1.89 -10.48 1.32
C LEU A 40 2.70 -10.43 2.63
N GLU A 41 2.14 -9.86 3.71
CA GLU A 41 2.74 -9.83 5.04
C GLU A 41 2.86 -11.23 5.65
N GLU A 42 1.83 -12.04 5.46
CA GLU A 42 1.78 -13.44 5.90
C GLU A 42 2.72 -14.36 5.07
N GLY A 43 3.56 -13.80 4.20
CA GLY A 43 4.51 -14.54 3.38
C GLY A 43 3.88 -15.30 2.21
N LYS A 44 2.61 -15.03 1.89
CA LYS A 44 1.92 -15.74 0.80
C LYS A 44 2.40 -15.24 -0.57
N PRO A 45 2.36 -16.10 -1.59
CA PRO A 45 2.75 -15.73 -2.95
C PRO A 45 1.91 -14.57 -3.52
N LEU A 46 2.51 -13.79 -4.43
CA LEU A 46 1.86 -12.65 -5.09
C LEU A 46 0.55 -13.04 -5.81
N TRP A 47 0.46 -14.25 -6.37
CA TRP A 47 -0.76 -14.70 -7.04
C TRP A 47 -1.93 -14.85 -6.05
N VAL A 48 -1.69 -15.22 -4.79
CA VAL A 48 -2.73 -15.30 -3.74
C VAL A 48 -3.23 -13.91 -3.39
N ALA A 49 -2.32 -12.93 -3.26
CA ALA A 49 -2.69 -11.54 -3.01
C ALA A 49 -3.53 -10.97 -4.16
N LYS A 50 -3.19 -11.31 -5.42
CA LYS A 50 -3.98 -10.95 -6.60
C LYS A 50 -5.38 -11.54 -6.56
N GLU A 51 -5.52 -12.82 -6.25
CA GLU A 51 -6.84 -13.46 -6.12
C GLU A 51 -7.69 -12.81 -5.04
N ILE A 52 -7.12 -12.55 -3.86
CA ILE A 52 -7.84 -11.89 -2.76
C ILE A 52 -8.29 -10.49 -3.14
N PHE A 53 -7.45 -9.73 -3.84
CA PHE A 53 -7.83 -8.42 -4.36
C PHE A 53 -8.99 -8.53 -5.34
N ILE A 54 -8.92 -9.44 -6.32
CA ILE A 54 -9.98 -9.67 -7.32
C ILE A 54 -11.31 -10.03 -6.64
N GLN A 55 -11.29 -10.99 -5.72
CA GLN A 55 -12.50 -11.43 -5.03
C GLN A 55 -13.08 -10.31 -4.14
N SER A 56 -12.23 -9.47 -3.56
CA SER A 56 -12.66 -8.29 -2.81
C SER A 56 -13.33 -7.26 -3.73
N MET A 57 -12.69 -6.93 -4.87
CA MET A 57 -13.24 -5.99 -5.84
C MET A 57 -14.59 -6.42 -6.44
N LYS A 58 -14.85 -7.73 -6.54
CA LYS A 58 -16.15 -8.26 -7.00
C LYS A 58 -17.31 -7.89 -6.08
N LYS A 59 -17.08 -7.57 -4.81
CA LYS A 59 -18.14 -7.12 -3.90
C LYS A 59 -18.72 -5.77 -4.32
N LYS A 60 -17.92 -4.92 -4.96
CA LYS A 60 -18.32 -3.58 -5.40
C LYS A 60 -17.75 -3.29 -6.79
N PRO A 61 -18.36 -3.84 -7.86
CA PRO A 61 -17.85 -3.70 -9.23
C PRO A 61 -17.86 -2.24 -9.71
N GLN A 62 -18.68 -1.37 -9.13
CA GLN A 62 -18.66 0.06 -9.46
C GLN A 62 -17.31 0.72 -9.16
N THR A 63 -16.60 0.28 -8.11
CA THR A 63 -15.27 0.82 -7.78
C THR A 63 -14.22 0.47 -8.83
N SER A 64 -14.27 -0.73 -9.42
CA SER A 64 -13.34 -1.08 -10.51
C SER A 64 -13.64 -0.31 -11.79
N ILE A 65 -14.93 -0.08 -12.07
CA ILE A 65 -15.38 0.74 -13.20
C ILE A 65 -14.92 2.18 -12.98
N LEU A 66 -15.27 2.82 -11.86
CA LEU A 66 -14.96 4.22 -11.54
C LEU A 66 -13.48 4.56 -11.71
N TYR A 67 -12.59 3.62 -11.40
CA TYR A 67 -11.14 3.87 -11.45
C TYR A 67 -10.43 3.17 -12.62
N GLY A 68 -11.17 2.55 -13.54
CA GLY A 68 -10.61 1.88 -14.71
C GLY A 68 -9.58 0.82 -14.31
N LEU A 69 -9.84 0.10 -13.21
CA LEU A 69 -8.94 -0.90 -12.65
C LEU A 69 -9.09 -2.22 -13.40
N SER A 70 -8.42 -2.30 -14.55
CA SER A 70 -8.33 -3.54 -15.32
C SER A 70 -7.47 -4.60 -14.60
N PRO A 71 -7.57 -5.88 -15.01
CA PRO A 71 -6.70 -6.95 -14.54
C PRO A 71 -5.21 -6.67 -14.55
N ALA A 72 -4.74 -6.04 -15.62
CA ALA A 72 -3.35 -5.64 -15.75
C ALA A 72 -2.98 -4.58 -14.70
N LYS A 73 -3.86 -3.60 -14.46
CA LYS A 73 -3.58 -2.44 -13.62
C LYS A 73 -3.49 -2.77 -12.13
N TYR A 74 -4.43 -3.56 -11.60
CA TYR A 74 -4.27 -4.00 -10.20
C TYR A 74 -3.12 -5.00 -10.05
N SER A 75 -2.80 -5.79 -11.08
CA SER A 75 -1.63 -6.67 -11.05
C SER A 75 -0.33 -5.89 -10.97
N GLU A 76 -0.22 -4.79 -11.70
CA GLU A 76 0.90 -3.84 -11.63
C GLU A 76 1.01 -3.21 -10.23
N ILE A 77 -0.11 -2.73 -9.66
CA ILE A 77 -0.18 -2.17 -8.31
C ILE A 77 0.38 -3.17 -7.27
N LEU A 78 -0.15 -4.40 -7.26
CA LEU A 78 0.25 -5.41 -6.29
C LEU A 78 1.70 -5.89 -6.49
N THR A 79 2.17 -5.93 -7.74
CA THR A 79 3.57 -6.26 -8.04
C THR A 79 4.49 -5.20 -7.44
N ARG A 80 4.21 -3.91 -7.68
CA ARG A 80 4.99 -2.81 -7.09
C ARG A 80 4.94 -2.80 -5.57
N ILE A 81 3.78 -3.04 -4.95
CA ILE A 81 3.67 -3.18 -3.48
C ILE A 81 4.61 -4.29 -3.00
N SER A 82 4.61 -5.45 -3.67
CA SER A 82 5.49 -6.57 -3.33
C SER A 82 6.98 -6.22 -3.50
N GLU A 83 7.36 -5.52 -4.56
CA GLU A 83 8.74 -5.09 -4.81
C GLU A 83 9.23 -4.08 -3.78
N ILE A 84 8.39 -3.11 -3.39
CA ILE A 84 8.72 -2.14 -2.35
C ILE A 84 8.89 -2.86 -1.01
N ARG A 85 8.07 -3.87 -0.73
CA ARG A 85 8.18 -4.65 0.51
C ARG A 85 9.48 -5.46 0.57
N LYS A 86 9.93 -5.95 -0.57
CA LYS A 86 11.20 -6.68 -0.72
C LYS A 86 12.43 -5.76 -0.78
N GLY A 87 12.24 -4.45 -0.81
CA GLY A 87 13.33 -3.49 -1.00
C GLY A 87 13.95 -3.52 -2.40
N THR A 88 13.30 -4.16 -3.37
CA THR A 88 13.78 -4.22 -4.77
C THR A 88 13.32 -3.02 -5.59
N TYR A 89 12.45 -2.16 -5.02
CA TYR A 89 11.99 -0.91 -5.61
C TYR A 89 11.97 0.20 -4.55
N ASN A 90 12.68 1.30 -4.83
CA ASN A 90 12.95 2.36 -3.86
C ASN A 90 11.87 3.45 -3.78
N ALA A 91 10.83 3.39 -4.61
CA ALA A 91 9.78 4.40 -4.55
C ALA A 91 8.75 4.05 -3.46
N THR A 92 8.41 5.03 -2.62
CA THR A 92 7.40 4.91 -1.56
C THR A 92 6.03 5.43 -1.99
N SER A 93 5.85 5.68 -3.29
CA SER A 93 4.57 6.10 -3.86
C SER A 93 4.47 5.77 -5.34
N MET A 94 3.23 5.66 -5.81
CA MET A 94 2.88 5.39 -7.20
C MET A 94 1.60 6.16 -7.54
N VAL A 95 1.58 6.78 -8.70
CA VAL A 95 0.43 7.51 -9.22
C VAL A 95 -0.14 6.72 -10.39
N PHE A 96 -1.46 6.55 -10.41
CA PHE A 96 -2.19 5.92 -11.50
C PHE A 96 -3.29 6.85 -11.96
N ASN A 97 -3.51 6.94 -13.27
CA ASN A 97 -4.67 7.65 -13.79
C ASN A 97 -5.96 6.89 -13.42
N GLY A 98 -6.91 7.48 -12.67
CA GLY A 98 -8.27 6.95 -12.58
C GLY A 98 -9.00 7.09 -13.93
N LEU A 99 -10.28 6.69 -14.05
CA LEU A 99 -11.08 7.18 -15.18
C LEU A 99 -11.39 8.67 -14.99
N ALA A 100 -11.67 9.33 -16.11
CA ALA A 100 -11.65 10.78 -16.35
C ALA A 100 -12.47 11.69 -15.41
N THR A 101 -13.28 11.14 -14.50
CA THR A 101 -14.18 11.92 -13.62
C THR A 101 -13.54 12.37 -12.31
N ASP A 102 -12.56 11.65 -11.76
CA ASP A 102 -11.95 11.96 -10.45
C ASP A 102 -10.45 12.32 -10.54
N GLY A 103 -9.84 12.21 -11.72
CA GLY A 103 -8.42 12.47 -11.93
C GLY A 103 -7.49 11.34 -11.47
N PRO A 104 -6.17 11.56 -11.43
CA PRO A 104 -5.18 10.58 -11.03
C PRO A 104 -5.30 10.21 -9.54
N ILE A 105 -5.23 8.91 -9.25
CA ILE A 105 -5.15 8.34 -7.91
C ILE A 105 -3.68 8.25 -7.51
N LEU A 106 -3.36 8.73 -6.31
CA LEU A 106 -2.07 8.54 -5.67
C LEU A 106 -2.19 7.42 -4.63
N ILE A 107 -1.40 6.36 -4.79
CA ILE A 107 -1.18 5.33 -3.77
C ILE A 107 0.19 5.59 -3.16
N LYS A 108 0.20 6.00 -1.89
CA LYS A 108 1.42 6.09 -1.08
C LYS A 108 1.60 4.83 -0.27
N ILE A 109 2.85 4.43 -0.17
CA ILE A 109 3.30 3.25 0.53
C ILE A 109 4.39 3.72 1.48
N GLN A 110 4.00 3.95 2.72
CA GLN A 110 4.95 4.28 3.77
C GLN A 110 5.42 2.98 4.40
N GLN A 111 6.70 2.65 4.24
CA GLN A 111 7.31 1.72 5.19
C GLN A 111 7.27 2.44 6.54
N LEU A 112 6.52 1.92 7.53
CA LEU A 112 6.76 2.36 8.90
C LEU A 112 8.15 1.84 9.21
N ASP A 113 9.12 2.74 9.16
CA ASP A 113 10.46 2.50 9.67
C ASP A 113 10.30 1.89 11.06
N ASN A 114 10.85 0.69 11.26
CA ASN A 114 11.26 0.23 12.58
C ASN A 114 12.55 0.97 12.99
N ALA A 115 12.66 2.27 12.72
CA ALA A 115 13.73 3.11 13.22
C ALA A 115 13.37 3.54 14.65
N LEU A 116 13.50 2.57 15.57
CA LEU A 116 13.94 2.70 16.96
C LEU A 116 13.66 1.38 17.71
N VAL A 117 14.27 0.30 17.25
CA VAL A 117 14.77 -0.70 18.21
C VAL A 117 16.29 -0.54 18.18
N MET A 118 16.80 0.28 19.10
CA MET A 118 18.21 0.21 19.49
C MET A 118 18.44 -1.18 20.09
N GLN A 119 18.97 -2.10 19.29
CA GLN A 119 19.75 -3.25 19.74
C GLN A 119 20.98 -3.25 18.83
N GLY A 120 22.22 -3.19 19.30
CA GLY A 120 22.80 -3.16 20.63
C GLY A 120 24.32 -2.98 20.48
N ASP A 121 25.00 -2.88 21.62
CA ASP A 121 26.41 -3.21 21.84
C ASP A 121 27.50 -2.38 21.13
N LYS A 122 28.12 -1.50 21.92
CA LYS A 122 29.57 -1.65 22.15
C LYS A 122 29.85 -1.72 23.65
N GLU A 123 30.34 -2.90 24.02
CA GLU A 123 31.17 -3.22 25.18
C GLU A 123 31.92 -2.04 25.81
N ASN A 124 31.76 -1.94 27.13
CA ASN A 124 32.83 -1.99 28.12
C ASN A 124 34.22 -1.48 27.70
N THR A 125 34.59 -0.29 28.17
CA THR A 125 35.96 -0.05 28.64
C THR A 125 35.92 0.80 29.90
N THR A 126 36.15 0.13 31.04
CA THR A 126 36.81 0.69 32.22
C THR A 126 37.98 1.58 31.82
N PHE A 127 38.00 2.83 32.25
CA PHE A 127 39.21 3.60 32.58
C PHE A 127 38.84 4.73 33.53
N GLU A 128 38.99 4.51 34.84
CA GLU A 128 39.52 5.56 35.70
C GLU A 128 40.99 5.78 35.31
N PRO A 129 41.45 7.03 35.28
CA PRO A 129 42.58 7.32 36.17
C PRO A 129 42.61 8.74 36.77
N LYS A 130 42.94 8.72 38.07
CA LYS A 130 43.60 9.72 38.93
C LYS A 130 42.82 10.94 39.41
#